data_AF-A0A175RVB5-F1
#
_entry.id   AF-A0A175RVB5-F1
#
_cell.length_a   1.000
_cell.length_b   1.000
_cell.length_c   1.000
_cell.angle_alpha   90.00
_cell.angle_beta   90.00
_cell.angle_gamma   90.00
#
_symmetry.space_group_name_H-M   'P 1'
#
loop_
_entity.id
_entity.type
_entity.pdbx_description
1 polymer ?
#
loop_
_entity_poly.entity_id
_entity_poly.type
_entity_poly.pdbx_seq_one_letter_code
_entity_poly.pdbx_strand_id
1 'polypeptide(L)' 'MRRPKVFQGEQVWIVQHDESPHNTVLGVFATDDEAYAFMETVQGDYENGVICSSFPIGYRSTDGAVRYRAEE' A
#
# COMPACT_ATOMS: atom_id res chain seq x y z
N MET A 1 -1.24 17.07 -17.61
CA MET A 1 -0.87 15.89 -16.80
C MET A 1 -0.69 16.34 -15.35
N ARG A 2 -1.44 15.79 -14.39
CA ARG A 2 -1.22 16.06 -12.96
C ARG A 2 0.07 15.34 -12.55
N ARG A 3 1.02 16.06 -11.93
CA ARG A 3 2.21 15.41 -11.35
C ARG A 3 1.75 14.50 -10.21
N PRO A 4 2.27 13.26 -10.11
CA PRO A 4 2.00 12.42 -8.95
C PRO A 4 2.52 13.15 -7.70
N LYS A 5 1.67 13.24 -6.68
CA LYS A 5 2.04 13.83 -5.40
C LYS A 5 3.10 12.92 -4.79
N VAL A 6 4.29 13.47 -4.53
CA VAL A 6 5.36 12.72 -3.87
C VAL A 6 4.87 12.33 -2.48
N PHE A 7 4.96 11.04 -2.17
CA PHE A 7 4.66 10.52 -0.85
C PHE A 7 5.71 11.05 0.14
N GLN A 8 5.25 11.74 1.19
CA GLN A 8 6.11 12.34 2.23
C GLN A 8 6.02 11.60 3.57
N GLY A 9 5.29 10.48 3.63
CA GLY A 9 5.13 9.72 4.87
C GLY A 9 6.29 8.76 5.16
N GLU A 10 6.40 8.35 6.42
CA GLU A 10 7.43 7.42 6.89
C GLU A 10 6.99 5.95 6.78
N GLN A 11 5.72 5.69 6.45
CA GLN A 11 5.14 4.36 6.37
C GLN A 11 3.94 4.32 5.42
N VAL A 12 3.72 3.19 4.78
CA VAL A 12 2.50 2.94 3.99
C VAL A 12 1.60 1.95 4.69
N TRP A 13 0.32 2.01 4.38
CA TRP A 13 -0.71 1.11 4.88
C TRP A 13 -1.16 0.20 3.76
N ILE A 14 -1.09 -1.11 3.98
CA ILE A 14 -1.35 -2.13 2.99
C ILE A 14 -2.58 -2.92 3.44
N VAL A 15 -3.64 -2.85 2.63
CA VAL A 15 -4.85 -3.66 2.80
C VAL A 15 -4.71 -4.92 1.96
N GLN A 16 -4.96 -6.08 2.56
CA GLN A 16 -4.80 -7.39 1.93
C GLN A 16 -6.02 -8.27 2.21
N HIS A 17 -6.32 -9.20 1.30
CA HIS A 17 -7.26 -10.29 1.53
C HIS A 17 -6.66 -11.28 2.54
N ASP A 18 -7.42 -11.68 3.56
CA ASP A 18 -7.00 -12.70 4.53
C ASP A 18 -7.23 -14.11 3.99
N GLU A 19 -6.55 -14.46 2.90
CA GLU A 19 -6.60 -15.79 2.30
C GLU A 19 -5.29 -16.50 2.60
N SER A 20 -5.16 -17.09 3.78
CA SER A 20 -4.02 -17.95 4.07
C SER A 20 -3.97 -19.10 3.05
N PRO A 21 -2.87 -19.35 2.31
CA PRO A 21 -1.51 -18.77 2.42
C PRO A 21 -1.15 -17.69 1.38
N HIS A 22 -2.10 -17.22 0.57
CA HIS A 22 -1.93 -16.28 -0.54
C HIS A 22 -2.62 -14.93 -0.27
N ASN A 23 -2.18 -14.23 0.78
CA ASN A 23 -2.69 -12.88 1.06
C ASN A 23 -2.41 -11.96 -0.15
N THR A 24 -3.48 -11.51 -0.80
CA THR A 24 -3.41 -10.68 -2.00
C THR A 24 -3.52 -9.22 -1.58
N VAL A 25 -2.59 -8.37 -2.03
CA VAL A 25 -2.64 -6.93 -1.78
C VAL A 25 -3.80 -6.32 -2.57
N LEU A 26 -4.73 -5.69 -1.86
CA LEU A 26 -5.90 -5.01 -2.41
C LEU A 26 -5.65 -3.51 -2.61
N GLY A 27 -4.83 -2.91 -1.75
CA GLY A 27 -4.52 -1.49 -1.83
C GLY A 27 -3.31 -1.10 -0.98
N VAL A 28 -2.62 -0.04 -1.40
CA VAL A 28 -1.51 0.59 -0.68
C VAL A 28 -1.81 2.08 -0.54
N PHE A 29 -1.81 2.58 0.70
CA PHE A 29 -2.25 3.90 1.07
C PHE A 29 -1.18 4.67 1.83
N ALA A 30 -1.27 5.99 1.75
CA ALA A 30 -0.33 6.90 2.39
C ALA A 30 -0.67 7.12 3.88
N THR A 31 -1.94 7.04 4.24
CA THR A 31 -2.45 7.28 5.60
C THR A 31 -3.28 6.08 6.08
N ASP A 32 -3.41 5.98 7.40
CA ASP A 32 -4.25 4.97 8.03
C ASP A 32 -5.73 5.23 7.70
N ASP A 33 -6.17 6.48 7.77
CA ASP A 33 -7.56 6.88 7.50
C ASP A 33 -8.03 6.41 6.10
N GLU A 34 -7.21 6.62 5.07
CA GLU A 34 -7.51 6.16 3.71
C GLU A 34 -7.57 4.62 3.62
N ALA A 35 -6.65 3.94 4.31
CA ALA A 35 -6.62 2.47 4.32
C ALA A 35 -7.81 1.87 5.06
N TYR A 36 -8.18 2.41 6.22
CA TYR A 36 -9.32 1.93 7.00
C TYR A 36 -10.64 2.22 6.29
N ALA A 37 -10.80 3.42 5.70
CA ALA A 37 -11.98 3.72 4.89
C ALA A 37 -12.11 2.74 3.72
N PHE A 38 -11.01 2.42 3.04
CA PHE A 38 -11.02 1.41 1.97
C PHE A 38 -11.36 0.02 2.51
N MET A 39 -10.74 -0.40 3.62
CA MET A 39 -10.98 -1.68 4.29
C MET A 39 -12.46 -1.87 4.62
N GLU A 40 -13.13 -0.86 5.19
CA GLU A 40 -14.57 -0.90 5.49
C GLU A 40 -15.44 -1.09 4.25
N THR A 41 -15.03 -0.56 3.09
CA THR A 41 -15.78 -0.74 1.84
C THR A 41 -15.64 -2.14 1.26
N VAL A 42 -14.47 -2.78 1.40
CA VAL A 42 -14.17 -4.05 0.72
C VAL A 42 -14.35 -5.27 1.62
N GLN A 43 -14.39 -5.11 2.95
CA GLN A 43 -14.49 -6.24 3.88
C GLN A 43 -15.68 -7.17 3.64
N GLY A 44 -16.78 -6.67 3.07
CA GLY A 44 -17.99 -7.45 2.78
C GLY A 44 -17.86 -8.33 1.53
N ASP A 45 -16.88 -8.07 0.66
CA ASP A 45 -16.67 -8.81 -0.58
C ASP A 45 -15.78 -10.04 -0.40
N TYR A 46 -15.13 -10.18 0.76
CA TYR A 46 -14.16 -11.24 1.06
C TYR A 46 -14.64 -12.10 2.22
N GLU A 47 -14.82 -13.41 1.99
CA GLU A 47 -15.39 -14.35 2.98
C GLU A 47 -14.55 -14.45 4.26
N ASN A 48 -13.22 -14.37 4.12
CA ASN A 48 -12.28 -14.37 5.26
C ASN A 48 -11.97 -12.95 5.76
N GLY A 49 -12.57 -11.93 5.15
CA GLY A 49 -12.31 -10.54 5.47
C GLY A 49 -10.99 -10.02 4.93
N VAL A 50 -10.60 -8.84 5.42
CA VAL A 50 -9.43 -8.11 4.96
C VAL A 50 -8.59 -7.69 6.16
N ILE A 51 -7.28 -7.68 5.98
CA ILE A 51 -6.31 -7.24 6.98
C ILE A 51 -5.63 -5.96 6.53
N CYS A 52 -5.40 -5.06 7.47
CA CYS A 52 -4.62 -3.85 7.26
C CYS A 52 -3.31 -3.93 8.04
N SER A 53 -2.19 -3.69 7.37
CA SER A 53 -0.86 -3.72 7.96
C SER A 53 -0.09 -2.46 7.59
N SER A 54 0.73 -1.94 8.49
CA SER A 54 1.63 -0.82 8.19
C SER A 54 3.04 -1.33 7.88
N PHE A 55 3.66 -0.72 6.87
CA PHE A 55 5.04 -1.00 6.48
C PHE A 55 5.86 0.29 6.50
N PRO A 56 6.87 0.41 7.38
CA PRO A 56 7.72 1.59 7.42
C PRO A 56 8.57 1.67 6.14
N ILE A 57 8.52 2.82 5.46
CA ILE A 57 9.42 3.14 4.36
C ILE A 57 10.67 3.77 4.95
N GLY A 58 11.71 2.96 5.09
CA GLY A 58 13.03 3.47 5.50
C GLY A 58 13.50 4.55 4.54
N TYR A 59 13.71 5.77 5.06
CA TYR A 59 14.26 6.88 4.29
C TYR A 59 15.68 6.52 3.84
N ARG A 60 15.88 6.27 2.54
CA ARG A 60 17.23 6.35 1.96
C ARG A 60 17.50 7.80 1.59
N SER A 61 17.91 8.60 2.58
CA SER A 61 18.57 9.89 2.34
C SER A 61 19.96 9.65 1.74
N THR A 62 20.04 9.03 0.56
CA THR A 62 21.24 9.06 -0.27
C THR A 62 20.86 8.71 -1.70
N ASP A 63 20.98 9.71 -2.56
CA ASP A 63 21.19 9.64 -3.99
C ASP A 63 20.14 8.94 -4.87
N GLY A 64 19.47 9.77 -5.68
CA GLY A 64 19.09 9.40 -7.05
C GLY A 64 18.03 8.32 -7.18
N ALA A 65 16.78 8.78 -7.39
CA ALA A 65 15.71 8.08 -8.09
C ALA A 65 16.16 6.78 -8.80
N VAL A 66 15.97 5.62 -8.14
CA VAL A 66 16.09 4.33 -8.82
C VAL A 66 14.90 4.23 -9.76
N ARG A 67 15.08 4.74 -10.97
CA ARG A 67 14.16 4.46 -12.08
C ARG A 67 14.44 3.03 -12.49
N TYR A 68 13.59 2.11 -12.06
CA TYR A 68 13.55 0.79 -12.67
C TYR A 68 13.18 0.98 -14.15
N ARG A 69 14.13 0.69 -15.04
CA ARG A 69 13.89 0.55 -16.47
C ARG A 69 13.86 -0.96 -16.70
N ALA A 70 12.71 -1.51 -17.05
CA ALA A 70 12.67 -2.84 -17.64
C ALA A 70 13.49 -2.76 -18.94
N GLU A 71 14.58 -3.51 -19.00
CA GLU A 71 15.33 -3.69 -20.25
C GLU A 71 14.55 -4.67 -21.13
N GLU A 72 14.45 -4.33 -22.41
CA GLU A 72 13.68 -5.01 -23.46
C GLU A 72 14.41 -6.23 -24.01
#